data_AF-A0AAU9RE55-F1
#
_entry.id   AF-A0AAU9RE55-F1
#
_cell.length_a   1.000
_cell.length_b   1.000
_cell.length_c   1.000
_cell.angle_alpha   90.00
_cell.angle_beta   90.00
_cell.angle_gamma   90.00
#
_symmetry.space_group_name_H-M   'P 1'
#
loop_
_entity.id
_entity.type
_entity.pdbx_description
1 polymer ?
#
loop_
_entity_poly.entity_id
_entity_poly.type
_entity_poly.pdbx_seq_one_letter_code
_entity_poly.pdbx_strand_id
1 'polypeptide(L)'
;MLESIAKRWKVLSGANKWQGLLDPLDPDLRRYIIHYGEMAQVGYDAFNWDRKSRYAGDCYYSKRQIFARTGYLKANPFRYLP
;
A
#
# COMPACT_ATOMS: atom_id res chain seq x y z
N MET A 1 -4.33 11.91 16.01
CA MET A 1 -4.76 12.99 15.07
C MET A 1 -3.85 12.92 13.84
N LEU A 2 -4.38 13.10 12.63
CA LEU A 2 -3.72 12.85 11.32
C LEU A 2 -2.44 13.67 11.02
N GLU A 3 -1.98 14.52 11.93
CA GLU A 3 -0.71 15.26 11.78
C GLU A 3 0.56 14.38 11.87
N SER A 4 0.39 13.09 12.17
CA SER A 4 1.46 12.26 12.76
C SER A 4 2.33 11.51 11.73
N ILE A 5 1.79 11.03 10.61
CA ILE A 5 2.57 10.18 9.68
C ILE A 5 3.58 10.99 8.86
N ALA A 6 3.16 12.13 8.28
CA ALA A 6 4.05 12.97 7.48
C ALA A 6 5.22 13.54 8.31
N LYS A 7 4.98 13.89 9.59
CA LYS A 7 6.04 14.36 10.50
C LYS A 7 6.94 13.22 10.99
N ARG A 8 6.40 12.01 11.17
CA ARG A 8 7.10 10.85 11.72
C ARG A 8 7.61 9.86 10.66
N TRP A 9 7.52 10.18 9.37
CA TRP A 9 7.79 9.23 8.29
C TRP A 9 9.12 8.50 8.46
N LYS A 10 10.19 9.20 8.87
CA LYS A 10 11.51 8.58 9.12
C LYS A 10 11.44 7.47 10.16
N VAL A 11 10.79 7.74 11.29
CA VAL A 11 10.62 6.78 12.39
C VAL A 11 9.70 5.64 11.97
N LEU A 12 8.61 5.93 11.27
CA LEU A 12 7.66 4.93 10.75
C LEU A 12 8.27 4.07 9.64
N SER A 13 9.22 4.60 8.87
CA SER A 13 10.05 3.88 7.90
C SER A 13 11.25 3.16 8.55
N GLY A 14 11.33 3.12 9.88
CA GLY A 14 12.29 2.29 10.60
C GLY A 14 13.62 2.96 10.96
N ALA A 15 13.74 4.30 10.93
CA ALA A 15 14.98 5.00 11.28
C ALA A 15 15.57 4.57 12.64
N ASN A 16 14.71 4.22 13.60
CA ASN A 16 15.10 3.73 14.93
C ASN A 16 14.68 2.27 15.15
N LYS A 17 14.66 1.43 14.11
CA LYS A 17 14.30 0.00 14.17
C LYS A 17 12.93 -0.25 14.84
N TRP A 18 12.01 0.71 14.71
CA TRP A 18 10.69 0.72 15.35
C TRP A 18 10.70 0.53 16.88
N GLN A 19 11.77 0.93 17.56
CA GLN A 19 11.88 0.83 19.02
C GLN A 19 10.70 1.53 19.71
N GLY A 20 9.99 0.80 20.58
CA GLY A 20 8.83 1.30 21.31
C GLY A 20 7.54 1.46 20.49
N LEU A 21 7.50 1.00 19.23
CA LEU A 21 6.33 1.14 18.36
C LEU A 21 5.59 -0.17 18.08
N LEU A 22 6.17 -1.33 18.43
CA LEU A 22 5.61 -2.64 18.09
C LEU A 22 4.71 -3.21 19.20
N ASP A 23 5.01 -2.90 20.47
CA ASP A 23 4.28 -3.42 21.63
C ASP A 23 4.12 -2.34 22.72
N PRO A 24 2.91 -1.75 22.89
CA PRO A 24 1.74 -1.94 22.04
C PRO A 24 1.97 -1.31 20.65
N LEU A 25 1.33 -1.87 19.62
CA LEU A 25 1.49 -1.38 18.25
C LEU A 25 1.01 0.08 18.11
N ASP A 26 1.93 0.97 17.75
CA ASP A 26 1.67 2.37 17.48
C ASP A 26 0.58 2.51 16.40
N PRO A 27 -0.50 3.29 16.63
CA PRO A 27 -1.61 3.40 15.69
C PRO A 27 -1.23 3.95 14.31
N ASP A 28 -0.22 4.82 14.23
CA ASP A 28 0.26 5.36 12.97
C ASP A 28 1.16 4.34 12.26
N LEU A 29 1.99 3.59 13.00
CA LEU A 29 2.74 2.47 12.45
C LEU A 29 1.81 1.38 11.90
N ARG A 30 0.74 1.04 12.61
CA ARG A 30 -0.30 0.12 12.11
C ARG A 30 -0.84 0.56 10.75
N ARG A 31 -1.25 1.82 10.63
CA ARG A 31 -1.76 2.38 9.38
C ARG A 31 -0.71 2.37 8.28
N TYR A 32 0.54 2.68 8.62
CA TYR A 32 1.66 2.72 7.69
C TYR A 32 1.99 1.32 7.14
N ILE A 33 1.98 0.30 7.99
CA ILE A 33 2.15 -1.11 7.59
C ILE A 33 1.01 -1.56 6.69
N ILE A 34 -0.25 -1.31 7.08
CA ILE A 34 -1.42 -1.66 6.26
C ILE A 34 -1.34 -0.99 4.90
N HIS A 35 -1.00 0.30 4.85
CA HIS A 35 -0.85 1.04 3.62
C HIS A 35 0.14 0.39 2.64
N TYR A 36 1.32 -0.04 3.09
CA TYR A 36 2.27 -0.76 2.23
C TYR A 36 1.82 -2.19 1.91
N GLY A 37 1.12 -2.86 2.83
CA GLY A 37 0.52 -4.17 2.59
C GLY A 37 -0.52 -4.13 1.47
N GLU A 38 -1.39 -3.10 1.47
CA GLU A 38 -2.35 -2.86 0.40
C GLU A 38 -1.66 -2.57 -0.94
N MET A 39 -0.53 -1.85 -0.95
CA MET A 39 0.25 -1.65 -2.18
C MET A 39 0.81 -2.96 -2.74
N ALA A 40 1.22 -3.89 -1.88
CA ALA A 40 1.61 -5.23 -2.32
C ALA A 40 0.41 -6.01 -2.88
N GLN A 41 -0.76 -5.91 -2.24
CA GLN A 41 -2.01 -6.54 -2.70
C GLN A 41 -2.43 -6.06 -4.09
N VAL A 42 -2.25 -4.78 -4.42
CA VAL A 42 -2.50 -4.23 -5.77
C VAL A 42 -1.75 -5.02 -6.85
N GLY A 43 -0.54 -5.49 -6.57
CA GLY A 43 0.23 -6.33 -7.48
C GLY A 43 -0.46 -7.66 -7.76
N TYR A 44 -0.95 -8.33 -6.72
CA TYR A 44 -1.69 -9.59 -6.85
C TYR A 44 -3.00 -9.42 -7.61
N ASP A 45 -3.75 -8.36 -7.30
CA ASP A 45 -5.06 -8.09 -7.91
C ASP A 45 -4.95 -7.67 -9.38
N ALA A 46 -3.85 -7.02 -9.76
CA ALA A 46 -3.62 -6.58 -11.13
C ALA A 46 -2.94 -7.65 -12.01
N PHE A 47 -2.38 -8.71 -11.43
CA PHE A 47 -1.65 -9.73 -12.17
C PHE A 47 -2.59 -10.71 -12.89
N ASN A 48 -2.28 -11.01 -14.15
CA ASN A 48 -3.03 -11.96 -14.95
C ASN A 48 -2.62 -13.41 -14.66
N TRP A 49 -3.35 -14.03 -13.72
CA TRP A 49 -3.16 -15.43 -13.33
C TRP A 49 -3.74 -16.45 -14.33
N ASP A 50 -4.50 -16.00 -15.34
CA ASP A 50 -5.10 -16.92 -16.32
C ASP A 50 -4.06 -17.43 -17.31
N ARG A 51 -3.59 -18.66 -17.07
CA ARG A 51 -2.62 -19.37 -17.90
C ARG A 51 -3.07 -19.63 -19.34
N LYS A 52 -4.37 -19.55 -19.63
CA LYS A 52 -4.91 -19.71 -20.99
C LYS A 52 -4.88 -18.39 -21.77
N SER A 53 -4.73 -17.27 -21.08
CA SER A 53 -4.64 -15.96 -21.70
C SER A 53 -3.32 -15.81 -22.45
N ARG A 54 -3.36 -15.19 -23.64
CA ARG A 54 -2.17 -14.76 -24.36
C ARG A 54 -1.34 -13.69 -23.61
N TYR A 55 -1.92 -13.09 -22.57
CA TYR A 55 -1.33 -12.06 -21.73
C TYR A 55 -1.06 -12.59 -20.30
N ALA A 56 -0.95 -13.90 -20.12
CA ALA A 56 -0.65 -14.48 -18.81
C ALA A 56 0.66 -13.91 -18.26
N GLY A 57 0.64 -13.46 -17.00
CA GLY A 57 1.79 -12.80 -16.37
C GLY A 57 1.85 -11.28 -16.56
N ASP A 58 1.05 -10.72 -17.48
CA ASP A 58 0.95 -9.26 -17.63
C ASP A 58 0.08 -8.63 -16.54
N CYS A 59 0.12 -7.30 -16.46
CA CYS A 59 -0.80 -6.52 -15.67
C CYS A 59 -2.11 -6.26 -16.44
N TYR A 60 -3.27 -6.49 -15.81
CA TYR A 60 -4.58 -6.19 -16.39
C TYR A 60 -4.82 -4.70 -16.65
N TYR A 61 -4.12 -3.81 -15.95
CA TYR A 61 -4.41 -2.38 -15.93
C TYR A 61 -3.22 -1.54 -16.35
N SER A 62 -3.49 -0.42 -17.04
CA SER A 62 -2.47 0.59 -17.28
C SER A 62 -2.02 1.25 -15.96
N LYS A 63 -0.84 1.88 -15.96
CA LYS A 63 -0.32 2.63 -14.80
C LYS A 63 -1.32 3.66 -14.25
N ARG A 64 -2.08 4.33 -15.12
CA ARG A 64 -3.10 5.32 -14.72
C ARG A 64 -4.34 4.70 -14.06
N GLN A 65 -4.61 3.43 -14.33
CA GLN A 65 -5.84 2.75 -13.91
C GLN A 65 -5.62 1.83 -12.71
N ILE A 66 -4.40 1.33 -12.50
CA ILE A 66 -4.11 0.21 -11.59
C ILE A 66 -4.74 0.40 -10.20
N PHE A 67 -4.51 1.54 -9.54
CA PHE A 67 -5.06 1.80 -8.20
C PHE A 67 -6.58 1.95 -8.15
N ALA A 68 -7.19 2.52 -9.20
CA ALA A 68 -8.64 2.67 -9.25
C ALA A 68 -9.33 1.33 -9.52
N ARG A 69 -8.72 0.49 -10.36
CA ARG A 69 -9.27 -0.79 -10.81
C ARG A 69 -9.09 -1.92 -9.79
N THR A 70 -8.04 -1.88 -8.96
CA THR A 70 -7.84 -2.83 -7.85
C THR A 70 -8.57 -2.42 -6.57
N GLY A 71 -9.29 -1.30 -6.57
CA GLY A 71 -10.01 -0.82 -5.39
C GLY A 71 -9.12 -0.16 -4.32
N TYR A 72 -7.81 -0.03 -4.55
CA TYR A 72 -6.86 0.62 -3.63
C TYR A 72 -7.25 2.05 -3.23
N LEU A 73 -7.93 2.77 -4.11
CA LEU A 73 -8.40 4.14 -3.82
C LEU A 73 -9.69 4.20 -2.98
N LYS A 74 -10.33 3.06 -2.69
CA LYS A 74 -11.57 3.01 -1.93
C LYS A 74 -11.25 3.14 -0.45
N ALA A 75 -11.79 4.18 0.18
CA ALA A 75 -11.57 4.48 1.61
C ALA A 75 -10.10 4.66 2.05
N ASN A 76 -9.15 4.75 1.11
CA ASN A 76 -7.75 5.03 1.41
C ASN A 76 -7.54 6.55 1.52
N PRO A 77 -7.08 7.06 2.69
CA PRO A 77 -6.79 8.48 2.87
C PRO A 77 -5.53 8.92 2.12
N PHE A 78 -4.62 8.00 1.79
CA PHE A 78 -3.42 8.30 1.01
C PHE A 78 -3.77 8.33 -0.47
N ARG A 79 -3.60 9.49 -1.10
CA ARG A 79 -3.89 9.70 -2.53
C ARG A 79 -2.58 9.88 -3.28
N TYR A 80 -2.35 9.03 -4.26
CA TYR A 80 -1.24 9.13 -5.21
C TYR A 80 -1.83 9.60 -6.53
N LEU A 81 -1.58 10.87 -6.86
CA LEU A 81 -2.00 11.41 -8.13
C LEU A 81 -1.09 10.85 -9.24
N PRO A 82 -1.66 10.44 -10.38
CA PRO A 82 -0.92 9.86 -11.50
C PRO A 82 -0.01 10.88 -12.22
#